data_AF-A0A1I7SVP5-F1
#
_entry.id   AF-A0A1I7SVP5-F1
#
_cell.length_a   1.000
_cell.length_b   1.000
_cell.length_c   1.000
_cell.angle_alpha   90.00
_cell.angle_beta   90.00
_cell.angle_gamma   90.00
#
_symmetry.space_group_name_H-M   'P 1'
#
loop_
_entity.id
_entity.type
_entity.pdbx_description
1 polymer ?
#
loop_
_entity_poly.entity_id
_entity_poly.type
_entity_poly.pdbx_seq_one_letter_code
_entity_poly.pdbx_strand_id
1 'polypeptide(L)'
;MNNSAVDPNKYRFNVSNVFKPLSPTLNKGFRSYGVCLLEVVAFLALGIYCGGYLVNKNYHIGMYSIVISVLFLSGVWIHFLGLHFNSRRLLLVHCYSCMAIAMFQIMVLMTGILIDVFYEVLLLQPSARKVLLTLSMEMLCSSALAVLFGISSYIRAREIRTFQMARDSFIFFLRGFDAYLTSSFGHKFPKYTVQYKK
;
A
#
# COMPACT_ATOMS: atom_id res chain seq x y z
N MET A 1 12.25 62.20 9.39
CA MET A 1 11.78 60.84 9.70
C MET A 1 12.33 59.89 8.65
N ASN A 2 13.21 58.98 9.03
CA ASN A 2 13.87 58.05 8.12
C ASN A 2 12.90 56.95 7.69
N ASN A 3 12.41 57.02 6.46
CA ASN A 3 11.66 55.94 5.81
C ASN A 3 12.64 54.82 5.48
N SER A 4 12.87 53.95 6.46
CA SER A 4 13.58 52.69 6.26
C SER A 4 12.69 51.85 5.35
N ALA A 5 13.00 51.83 4.05
CA ALA A 5 12.34 50.96 3.09
C ALA A 5 12.42 49.53 3.62
N VAL A 6 11.26 48.99 4.02
CA VAL A 6 11.15 47.61 4.46
C VAL A 6 11.52 46.74 3.26
N ASP A 7 12.70 46.11 3.31
CA ASP A 7 13.15 45.20 2.27
C ASP A 7 12.08 44.10 2.09
N PRO A 8 11.39 44.05 0.94
CA PRO A 8 10.34 43.07 0.69
C PRO A 8 10.85 41.63 0.71
N ASN A 9 12.17 41.42 0.70
CA ASN A 9 12.77 40.10 0.84
C ASN A 9 12.92 39.63 2.30
N LYS A 10 12.80 40.53 3.30
CA LYS A 10 12.92 40.17 4.73
C LYS A 10 11.80 39.25 5.23
N TYR A 11 10.65 39.26 4.54
CA TYR A 11 9.49 38.40 4.85
C TYR A 11 9.17 37.40 3.73
N ARG A 12 10.16 36.99 2.92
CA ARG A 12 10.00 35.81 2.07
C ARG A 12 9.95 34.57 2.98
N PHE A 13 8.76 34.23 3.46
CA PHE A 13 8.49 32.88 3.94
C PHE A 13 8.85 31.93 2.81
N ASN A 14 9.89 31.13 3.01
CA ASN A 14 10.37 30.19 2.02
C ASN A 14 9.41 28.99 2.01
N VAL A 15 8.24 29.17 1.36
CA VAL A 15 7.15 28.18 1.23
C VAL A 15 7.65 26.86 0.62
N SER A 16 8.79 26.91 -0.07
CA SER A 16 9.60 25.78 -0.55
C SER A 16 9.87 24.69 0.50
N ASN A 17 9.90 25.02 1.80
CA ASN A 17 10.11 24.03 2.86
C ASN A 17 8.81 23.37 3.36
N VAL A 18 7.64 23.96 3.10
CA VAL A 18 6.33 23.37 3.43
C VAL A 18 5.88 22.38 2.33
N PHE A 19 6.31 22.63 1.09
CA PHE A 19 6.05 21.78 -0.07
C PHE A 19 7.29 21.01 -0.53
N LYS A 20 8.21 20.66 0.37
CA LYS A 20 9.13 19.55 0.07
C LYS A 20 8.27 18.34 -0.31
N PRO A 21 8.66 17.54 -1.33
CA PRO A 21 8.01 16.26 -1.61
C PRO A 21 7.82 15.55 -0.27
N LEU A 22 6.60 15.03 -0.02
CA LEU A 22 6.19 14.30 1.19
C LEU A 22 7.41 13.86 1.97
N SER A 23 7.70 14.59 3.06
CA SER A 23 9.05 14.80 3.60
C SER A 23 9.96 13.57 3.50
N PRO A 24 11.30 13.75 3.41
CA PRO A 24 12.24 12.63 3.55
C PRO A 24 12.03 11.80 4.85
N THR A 25 11.23 12.29 5.81
CA THR A 25 10.72 11.54 6.97
C THR A 25 9.56 10.56 6.68
N LEU A 26 8.70 10.78 5.67
CA LEU A 26 7.85 9.72 5.09
C LEU A 26 8.69 8.75 4.28
N ASN A 27 9.74 9.26 3.64
CA ASN A 27 10.76 8.47 2.96
C ASN A 27 11.78 7.89 3.96
N LYS A 28 11.29 7.33 5.08
CA LYS A 28 11.99 6.24 5.79
C LYS A 28 12.02 5.03 4.84
N GLY A 29 12.72 5.20 3.72
CA GLY A 29 12.74 4.35 2.54
C GLY A 29 13.33 2.97 2.81
N PHE A 30 13.75 2.65 4.03
CA PHE A 30 14.12 1.27 4.37
C PHE A 30 12.93 0.41 4.79
N ARG A 31 11.92 0.96 5.50
CA ARG A 31 10.77 0.14 5.94
C ARG A 31 9.81 -0.15 4.80
N SER A 32 9.46 0.83 3.97
CA SER A 32 8.50 0.64 2.87
C SER A 32 9.09 -0.18 1.72
N TYR A 33 10.35 0.06 1.35
CA TYR A 33 11.03 -0.79 0.38
C TYR A 33 11.37 -2.16 0.97
N GLY A 34 11.61 -2.26 2.27
CA GLY A 34 11.79 -3.53 2.98
C GLY A 34 10.54 -4.41 2.91
N VAL A 35 9.33 -3.83 3.01
CA VAL A 35 8.08 -4.59 2.81
C VAL A 35 7.95 -5.07 1.37
N CYS A 36 8.20 -4.21 0.36
CA CYS A 36 8.20 -4.66 -1.04
C CYS A 36 9.30 -5.70 -1.33
N LEU A 37 10.46 -5.60 -0.69
CA LEU A 37 11.52 -6.60 -0.82
C LEU A 37 11.09 -7.92 -0.19
N LEU A 38 10.41 -7.87 0.97
CA LEU A 38 9.82 -9.06 1.60
C LEU A 38 8.74 -9.69 0.72
N GLU A 39 7.91 -8.86 0.07
CA GLU A 39 6.90 -9.30 -0.91
C GLU A 39 7.56 -10.04 -2.08
N VAL A 40 8.62 -9.47 -2.65
CA VAL A 40 9.37 -10.07 -3.76
C VAL A 40 10.07 -11.36 -3.33
N VAL A 41 10.67 -11.40 -2.14
CA VAL A 41 11.33 -12.60 -1.62
C VAL A 41 10.33 -13.71 -1.30
N ALA A 42 9.20 -13.37 -0.68
CA ALA A 42 8.11 -14.32 -0.42
C ALA A 42 7.56 -14.89 -1.74
N PHE A 43 7.44 -14.06 -2.76
CA PHE A 43 7.04 -14.47 -4.11
C PHE A 43 8.09 -15.36 -4.80
N LEU A 44 9.38 -15.03 -4.71
CA LEU A 44 10.47 -15.87 -5.25
C LEU A 44 10.50 -17.24 -4.58
N ALA A 45 10.31 -17.29 -3.25
CA ALA A 45 10.21 -18.54 -2.50
C ALA A 45 8.99 -19.35 -2.95
N LEU A 46 7.82 -18.70 -3.10
CA LEU A 46 6.60 -19.35 -3.59
C LEU A 46 6.79 -19.88 -5.02
N GLY A 47 7.41 -19.11 -5.91
CA GLY A 47 7.67 -19.51 -7.30
C GLY A 47 8.63 -20.68 -7.44
N ILE A 48 9.72 -20.73 -6.65
CA ILE A 48 10.64 -21.88 -6.59
C ILE A 48 9.88 -23.13 -6.11
N TYR A 49 9.01 -22.96 -5.12
CA TYR A 49 8.17 -24.01 -4.58
C TYR A 49 7.14 -24.51 -5.61
N CYS A 50 6.52 -23.61 -6.39
CA CYS A 50 5.63 -23.94 -7.52
C CYS A 50 6.33 -24.78 -8.59
N GLY A 51 7.58 -24.43 -8.93
CA GLY A 51 8.41 -25.17 -9.88
C GLY A 51 8.64 -26.62 -9.45
N GLY A 52 8.77 -26.87 -8.14
CA GLY A 52 8.88 -28.21 -7.57
C GLY A 52 7.62 -29.08 -7.77
N TYR A 53 6.43 -28.50 -7.77
CA TYR A 53 5.17 -29.25 -7.97
C TYR A 53 4.93 -29.63 -9.43
N LEU A 54 5.31 -28.77 -10.37
CA LEU A 54 5.22 -29.07 -11.80
C LEU A 54 6.13 -30.25 -12.18
N VAL A 55 7.33 -30.33 -11.61
CA VAL A 55 8.27 -31.44 -11.83
C VAL A 55 7.75 -32.76 -11.24
N ASN A 56 7.02 -32.70 -10.12
CA ASN A 56 6.46 -33.88 -9.44
C ASN A 56 5.11 -34.38 -9.99
N LYS A 57 4.73 -33.99 -11.22
CA LYS A 57 3.45 -34.37 -11.89
C LYS A 57 2.17 -33.94 -11.14
N ASN A 58 2.27 -33.07 -10.12
CA ASN A 58 1.12 -32.50 -9.42
C ASN A 58 0.67 -31.20 -10.11
N TYR A 59 0.30 -31.31 -11.39
CA TYR A 59 0.04 -30.16 -12.27
C TYR A 59 -1.03 -29.21 -11.74
N HIS A 60 -2.09 -29.71 -11.10
CA HIS A 60 -3.17 -28.86 -10.58
C HIS A 60 -2.71 -27.92 -9.46
N ILE A 61 -1.88 -28.44 -8.52
CA ILE A 61 -1.31 -27.63 -7.44
C ILE A 61 -0.32 -26.62 -8.03
N GLY A 62 0.56 -27.07 -8.92
CA GLY A 62 1.51 -26.18 -9.60
C GLY A 62 0.82 -25.03 -10.35
N MET A 63 -0.27 -25.30 -11.08
CA MET A 63 -1.04 -24.28 -11.78
C MET A 63 -1.74 -23.30 -10.83
N TYR A 64 -2.32 -23.79 -9.72
CA TYR A 64 -2.92 -22.94 -8.69
C TYR A 64 -1.88 -21.99 -8.09
N SER A 65 -0.73 -22.51 -7.70
CA SER A 65 0.33 -21.73 -7.07
C SER A 65 0.96 -20.73 -8.05
N ILE A 66 1.01 -21.03 -9.36
CA ILE A 66 1.37 -20.05 -10.41
C ILE A 66 0.36 -18.92 -10.50
N VAL A 67 -0.94 -19.22 -10.54
CA VAL A 67 -1.99 -18.19 -10.63
C VAL A 67 -1.92 -17.25 -9.42
N ILE A 68 -1.77 -17.80 -8.21
CA ILE A 68 -1.54 -17.01 -6.99
C ILE A 68 -0.32 -16.13 -7.16
N SER A 69 0.80 -16.71 -7.59
CA SER A 69 2.05 -15.97 -7.78
C SER A 69 1.81 -14.76 -8.68
N VAL A 70 1.22 -14.94 -9.86
CA VAL A 70 0.95 -13.83 -10.81
C VAL A 70 0.07 -12.74 -10.17
N LEU A 71 -0.99 -13.12 -9.44
CA LEU A 71 -1.84 -12.17 -8.72
C LEU A 71 -1.05 -11.37 -7.68
N PHE A 72 -0.20 -12.03 -6.88
CA PHE A 72 0.67 -11.36 -5.93
C PHE A 72 1.65 -10.41 -6.61
N LEU A 73 2.30 -10.83 -7.70
CA LEU A 73 3.23 -9.97 -8.45
C LEU A 73 2.52 -8.70 -8.94
N SER A 74 1.30 -8.83 -9.47
CA SER A 74 0.49 -7.68 -9.88
C SER A 74 0.19 -6.74 -8.69
N GLY A 75 -0.05 -7.31 -7.51
CA GLY A 75 -0.23 -6.57 -6.26
C GLY A 75 1.03 -5.77 -5.89
N VAL A 76 2.20 -6.40 -5.90
CA VAL A 76 3.49 -5.74 -5.60
C VAL A 76 3.71 -4.53 -6.50
N TRP A 77 3.40 -4.64 -7.80
CA TRP A 77 3.47 -3.52 -8.72
C TRP A 77 2.53 -2.38 -8.33
N ILE A 78 1.28 -2.66 -7.99
CA ILE A 78 0.32 -1.65 -7.54
C ILE A 78 0.79 -0.98 -6.24
N HIS A 79 1.33 -1.77 -5.29
CA HIS A 79 1.90 -1.25 -4.05
C HIS A 79 3.07 -0.32 -4.34
N PHE A 80 4.02 -0.77 -5.17
CA PHE A 80 5.19 0.00 -5.56
C PHE A 80 4.82 1.32 -6.24
N LEU A 81 3.87 1.30 -7.19
CA LEU A 81 3.38 2.52 -7.84
C LEU A 81 2.65 3.42 -6.82
N GLY A 82 1.90 2.83 -5.89
CA GLY A 82 1.27 3.55 -4.79
C GLY A 82 2.28 4.29 -3.90
N LEU A 83 3.41 3.65 -3.58
CA LEU A 83 4.52 4.26 -2.86
C LEU A 83 5.23 5.33 -3.70
N HIS A 84 5.64 4.98 -4.92
CA HIS A 84 6.40 5.85 -5.81
C HIS A 84 5.67 7.17 -6.10
N PHE A 85 4.37 7.08 -6.40
CA PHE A 85 3.53 8.25 -6.65
C PHE A 85 2.88 8.83 -5.39
N ASN A 86 3.15 8.26 -4.22
CA ASN A 86 2.45 8.57 -2.96
C ASN A 86 0.92 8.62 -3.11
N SER A 87 0.38 7.70 -3.89
CA SER A 87 -1.04 7.64 -4.23
C SER A 87 -1.80 6.83 -3.19
N ARG A 88 -2.52 7.53 -2.32
CA ARG A 88 -3.46 6.91 -1.35
C ARG A 88 -4.44 5.96 -2.04
N ARG A 89 -4.93 6.31 -3.24
CA ARG A 89 -5.91 5.50 -3.97
C ARG A 89 -5.31 4.16 -4.39
N LEU A 90 -4.10 4.17 -4.97
CA LEU A 90 -3.42 2.94 -5.39
C LEU A 90 -3.12 2.01 -4.20
N LEU A 91 -2.68 2.57 -3.07
CA LEU A 91 -2.41 1.79 -1.86
C LEU A 91 -3.69 1.20 -1.24
N LEU A 92 -4.82 1.92 -1.30
CA LEU A 92 -6.11 1.38 -0.87
C LEU A 92 -6.62 0.29 -1.81
N VAL A 93 -6.45 0.46 -3.13
CA VAL A 93 -6.77 -0.58 -4.12
C VAL A 93 -5.98 -1.84 -3.82
N HIS A 94 -4.66 -1.72 -3.63
CA HIS A 94 -3.83 -2.86 -3.24
C HIS A 94 -4.31 -3.52 -1.95
N CYS A 95 -4.60 -2.72 -0.90
CA CYS A 95 -5.15 -3.23 0.35
C CYS A 95 -6.44 -4.05 0.14
N TYR A 96 -7.40 -3.53 -0.62
CA TYR A 96 -8.66 -4.24 -0.86
C TYR A 96 -8.47 -5.49 -1.70
N SER A 97 -7.59 -5.45 -2.70
CA SER A 97 -7.24 -6.63 -3.49
C SER A 97 -6.64 -7.73 -2.62
N CYS A 98 -5.71 -7.40 -1.71
CA CYS A 98 -5.14 -8.35 -0.78
C CYS A 98 -6.20 -8.97 0.16
N MET A 99 -7.09 -8.16 0.72
CA MET A 99 -8.15 -8.65 1.61
C MET A 99 -9.15 -9.54 0.86
N ALA A 100 -9.50 -9.20 -0.38
CA ALA A 100 -10.36 -10.01 -1.23
C ALA A 100 -9.71 -11.38 -1.54
N ILE A 101 -8.41 -11.39 -1.86
CA ILE A 101 -7.66 -12.64 -2.09
C ILE A 101 -7.65 -13.51 -0.83
N ALA A 102 -7.32 -12.94 0.33
CA ALA A 102 -7.31 -13.69 1.59
C ALA A 102 -8.69 -14.27 1.93
N MET A 103 -9.76 -13.48 1.78
CA MET A 103 -11.13 -13.95 2.00
C MET A 103 -11.51 -15.08 1.03
N PHE A 104 -11.17 -14.92 -0.25
CA PHE A 104 -11.43 -15.94 -1.26
C PHE A 104 -10.69 -17.25 -0.94
N GLN A 105 -9.42 -17.17 -0.54
CA GLN A 105 -8.63 -18.34 -0.14
C GLN A 105 -9.23 -19.04 1.09
N ILE A 106 -9.62 -18.29 2.12
CA ILE A 106 -10.29 -18.86 3.30
C ILE A 106 -11.62 -19.52 2.91
N MET A 107 -12.41 -18.91 2.02
CA MET A 107 -13.68 -19.47 1.56
C MET A 107 -13.49 -20.79 0.79
N VAL A 108 -12.48 -20.85 -0.09
CA VAL A 108 -12.13 -22.07 -0.82
C VAL A 108 -11.65 -23.16 0.14
N LEU A 109 -10.83 -22.81 1.15
CA LEU A 109 -10.37 -23.74 2.17
C LEU A 109 -11.55 -24.30 2.99
N MET A 110 -12.45 -23.45 3.46
CA MET A 110 -13.64 -23.86 4.22
C MET A 110 -14.56 -24.75 3.38
N THR A 111 -14.75 -24.42 2.11
CA THR A 111 -15.51 -25.25 1.16
C THR A 111 -14.85 -26.62 0.99
N GLY A 112 -13.52 -26.66 0.85
CA GLY A 112 -12.75 -27.90 0.75
C GLY A 112 -12.90 -28.79 2.00
N ILE A 113 -12.81 -28.19 3.19
CA ILE A 113 -13.00 -28.90 4.47
C ILE A 113 -14.44 -29.43 4.58
N LEU A 114 -15.45 -28.64 4.21
CA LEU A 114 -16.84 -29.08 4.24
C LEU A 114 -17.08 -30.27 3.31
N ILE A 115 -16.56 -30.22 2.07
CA ILE A 115 -16.64 -31.34 1.13
C ILE A 115 -15.95 -32.58 1.72
N ASP A 116 -14.79 -32.41 2.35
CA ASP A 116 -14.07 -33.53 2.99
C ASP A 116 -14.90 -34.19 4.10
N VAL A 117 -15.53 -33.39 4.96
CA VAL A 117 -16.41 -33.85 6.05
C VAL A 117 -17.66 -34.56 5.52
N PHE A 118 -18.29 -34.05 4.46
CA PHE A 118 -19.55 -34.63 3.97
C PHE A 118 -19.36 -35.87 3.11
N TYR A 119 -18.28 -35.93 2.33
CA TYR A 119 -18.13 -36.99 1.36
C TYR A 119 -17.30 -38.17 1.86
N GLU A 120 -16.47 -38.03 2.90
CA GLU A 120 -15.56 -39.03 3.54
C GLU A 120 -14.65 -39.86 2.61
N VAL A 121 -14.94 -39.92 1.31
CA VAL A 121 -14.30 -40.69 0.25
C VAL A 121 -12.95 -40.09 -0.13
N LEU A 122 -12.80 -38.77 0.02
CA LEU A 122 -11.53 -38.06 -0.20
C LEU A 122 -10.47 -38.43 0.85
N LEU A 123 -10.88 -38.71 2.10
CA LEU A 123 -9.99 -39.13 3.19
C LEU A 123 -9.48 -40.57 3.05
N LEU A 124 -10.22 -41.42 2.33
CA LEU A 124 -9.84 -42.82 2.12
C LEU A 124 -8.65 -42.97 1.15
N GLN A 125 -8.35 -41.95 0.34
CA GLN A 125 -7.19 -41.97 -0.55
C GLN A 125 -5.99 -41.23 0.08
N PRO A 126 -4.93 -41.94 0.51
CA PRO A 126 -3.79 -41.32 1.20
C PRO A 126 -3.05 -40.29 0.34
N SER A 127 -3.08 -40.42 -0.99
CA SER A 127 -2.56 -39.44 -1.93
C SER A 127 -3.37 -38.13 -1.93
N ALA A 128 -4.71 -38.23 -1.96
CA ALA A 128 -5.60 -37.07 -1.94
C ALA A 128 -5.49 -36.29 -0.63
N ARG A 129 -5.37 -36.98 0.50
CA ARG A 129 -5.15 -36.37 1.82
C ARG A 129 -3.87 -35.54 1.89
N LYS A 130 -2.76 -36.06 1.34
CA LYS A 130 -1.49 -35.33 1.29
C LYS A 130 -1.60 -34.05 0.45
N VAL A 131 -2.30 -34.14 -0.69
CA VAL A 131 -2.56 -32.98 -1.56
C VAL A 131 -3.42 -31.93 -0.85
N LEU A 132 -4.52 -32.34 -0.22
CA LEU A 132 -5.42 -31.44 0.50
C LEU A 132 -4.71 -30.74 1.67
N LEU A 133 -3.90 -31.47 2.43
CA LEU A 133 -3.11 -30.90 3.52
C LEU A 133 -2.09 -29.87 3.02
N THR A 134 -1.38 -30.20 1.94
CA THR A 134 -0.40 -29.32 1.31
C THR A 134 -1.05 -28.04 0.80
N LEU A 135 -2.15 -28.17 0.06
CA LEU A 135 -2.93 -27.04 -0.45
C LEU A 135 -3.45 -26.17 0.70
N SER A 136 -3.94 -26.79 1.77
CA SER A 136 -4.45 -26.06 2.95
C SER A 136 -3.36 -25.22 3.62
N MET A 137 -2.17 -25.78 3.81
CA MET A 137 -1.03 -25.05 4.37
C MET A 137 -0.60 -23.89 3.45
N GLU A 138 -0.54 -24.11 2.14
CA GLU A 138 -0.22 -23.04 1.18
C GLU A 138 -1.27 -21.91 1.20
N MET A 139 -2.56 -22.25 1.25
CA MET A 139 -3.65 -21.28 1.31
C MET A 139 -3.62 -20.48 2.60
N LEU A 140 -3.34 -21.11 3.75
CA LEU A 140 -3.19 -20.41 5.03
C LEU A 140 -1.99 -19.46 5.03
N CYS A 141 -0.82 -19.93 4.57
CA CYS A 141 0.38 -19.10 4.51
C CYS A 141 0.22 -17.93 3.54
N SER A 142 -0.31 -18.16 2.34
CA SER A 142 -0.56 -17.10 1.36
C SER A 142 -1.64 -16.11 1.81
N SER A 143 -2.69 -16.58 2.50
CA SER A 143 -3.70 -15.69 3.10
C SER A 143 -3.09 -14.79 4.17
N ALA A 144 -2.25 -15.35 5.06
CA ALA A 144 -1.57 -14.58 6.08
C ALA A 144 -0.67 -13.49 5.48
N LEU A 145 0.07 -13.83 4.42
CA LEU A 145 0.89 -12.87 3.67
C LEU A 145 0.03 -11.78 3.02
N ALA A 146 -1.06 -12.14 2.34
CA ALA A 146 -1.99 -11.16 1.75
C ALA A 146 -2.52 -10.19 2.81
N VAL A 147 -2.94 -10.68 3.98
CA VAL A 147 -3.42 -9.83 5.08
C VAL A 147 -2.34 -8.88 5.56
N LEU A 148 -1.11 -9.36 5.79
CA LEU A 148 0.02 -8.53 6.22
C LEU A 148 0.34 -7.42 5.20
N PHE A 149 0.37 -7.75 3.92
CA PHE A 149 0.62 -6.76 2.85
C PHE A 149 -0.52 -5.77 2.69
N GLY A 150 -1.76 -6.22 2.84
CA GLY A 150 -2.93 -5.34 2.84
C GLY A 150 -2.88 -4.34 4.00
N ILE A 151 -2.61 -4.80 5.23
CA ILE A 151 -2.46 -3.94 6.42
C ILE A 151 -1.32 -2.93 6.22
N SER A 152 -0.17 -3.36 5.70
CA SER A 152 0.96 -2.45 5.42
C SER A 152 0.55 -1.33 4.46
N SER A 153 -0.16 -1.69 3.39
CA SER A 153 -0.68 -0.74 2.39
C SER A 153 -1.68 0.24 2.99
N TYR A 154 -2.56 -0.24 3.87
CA TYR A 154 -3.53 0.58 4.59
C TYR A 154 -2.86 1.57 5.54
N ILE A 155 -1.89 1.12 6.35
CA ILE A 155 -1.13 1.97 7.26
C ILE A 155 -0.50 3.11 6.46
N ARG A 156 0.13 2.79 5.33
CA ARG A 156 0.76 3.80 4.49
C ARG A 156 -0.24 4.76 3.83
N ALA A 157 -1.37 4.25 3.36
CA ALA A 157 -2.45 5.08 2.83
C ALA A 157 -3.00 6.05 3.89
N ARG A 158 -3.07 5.62 5.15
CA ARG A 158 -3.49 6.45 6.29
C ARG A 158 -2.47 7.54 6.60
N GLU A 159 -1.18 7.21 6.60
CA GLU A 159 -0.10 8.20 6.78
C GLU A 159 -0.23 9.32 5.73
N ILE A 160 -0.33 8.96 4.44
CA ILE A 160 -0.49 9.94 3.35
C ILE A 160 -1.72 10.84 3.57
N ARG A 161 -2.85 10.28 4.02
CA ARG A 161 -4.06 11.07 4.34
C ARG A 161 -3.80 12.09 5.45
N THR A 162 -3.16 11.67 6.55
CA THR A 162 -2.85 12.58 7.68
C THR A 162 -1.95 13.72 7.22
N PHE A 163 -0.94 13.43 6.39
CA PHE A 163 -0.09 14.46 5.80
C PHE A 163 -0.85 15.41 4.87
N GLN A 164 -1.75 14.89 4.04
CA GLN A 164 -2.61 15.71 3.18
C GLN A 164 -3.51 16.64 4.01
N MET A 165 -4.14 16.12 5.07
CA MET A 165 -4.98 16.92 5.98
C MET A 165 -4.18 18.01 6.69
N ALA A 166 -2.98 17.70 7.22
CA ALA A 166 -2.13 18.70 7.86
C ALA A 166 -1.73 19.83 6.89
N ARG A 167 -1.40 19.48 5.64
CA ARG A 167 -1.11 20.46 4.59
C ARG A 167 -2.31 21.34 4.28
N ASP A 168 -3.49 20.75 4.10
CA ASP A 168 -4.70 21.49 3.75
C ASP A 168 -5.16 22.39 4.90
N SER A 169 -5.03 21.95 6.16
CA SER A 169 -5.25 22.78 7.35
C SER A 169 -4.27 23.95 7.45
N PHE A 170 -3.00 23.74 7.11
CA PHE A 170 -2.01 24.83 7.08
C PHE A 170 -2.32 25.85 5.97
N ILE A 171 -2.71 25.40 4.78
CA ILE A 171 -3.15 26.29 3.69
C ILE A 171 -4.39 27.08 4.11
N PHE A 172 -5.35 26.44 4.77
CA PHE A 172 -6.54 27.10 5.31
C PHE A 172 -6.17 28.17 6.35
N PHE A 173 -5.28 27.85 7.29
CA PHE A 173 -4.76 28.81 8.26
C PHE A 173 -4.10 30.02 7.58
N LEU A 174 -3.24 29.80 6.58
CA LEU A 174 -2.60 30.89 5.83
C LEU A 174 -3.63 31.78 5.13
N ARG A 175 -4.68 31.20 4.53
CA ARG A 175 -5.77 31.97 3.91
C ARG A 175 -6.57 32.77 4.95
N GLY A 176 -6.84 32.19 6.11
CA GLY A 176 -7.53 32.88 7.21
C GLY A 176 -6.71 34.03 7.79
N PHE A 177 -5.39 33.83 7.94
CA PHE A 177 -4.47 34.86 8.41
C PHE A 177 -4.34 36.01 7.42
N ASP A 178 -4.24 35.73 6.11
CA ASP A 178 -4.23 36.74 5.05
C ASP A 178 -5.53 37.57 5.02
N ALA A 179 -6.68 36.91 5.19
CA ALA A 179 -7.97 37.57 5.30
C ALA A 179 -8.06 38.48 6.54
N TYR A 180 -7.57 38.02 7.70
CA TYR A 180 -7.52 38.81 8.93
C TYR A 180 -6.62 40.04 8.81
N LEU A 181 -5.43 39.90 8.21
CA LEU A 181 -4.51 41.03 8.01
C LEU A 181 -5.08 42.05 7.01
N THR A 182 -5.74 41.57 5.95
CA THR A 182 -6.41 42.44 4.98
C THR A 182 -7.55 43.24 5.61
N SER A 183 -8.38 42.60 6.46
CA SER A 183 -9.50 43.28 7.13
C SER A 183 -9.06 44.22 8.25
N SER A 184 -8.00 43.87 8.98
CA SER A 184 -7.58 44.63 10.17
C SER A 184 -6.62 45.77 9.84
N PHE A 185 -5.80 45.63 8.80
CA PHE A 185 -4.72 46.59 8.50
C PHE A 185 -4.80 47.16 7.08
N GLY A 186 -5.81 46.81 6.28
CA GLY A 186 -5.94 47.24 4.88
C GLY A 186 -4.83 46.73 3.96
N HIS A 187 -3.96 45.86 4.48
CA HIS A 187 -2.77 45.39 3.81
C HIS A 187 -3.11 44.16 2.97
N LYS A 188 -3.35 44.35 1.67
CA LYS A 188 -3.41 43.22 0.73
C LYS A 188 -2.00 42.70 0.52
N PHE A 189 -1.73 41.46 0.91
CA PHE A 189 -0.52 40.82 0.43
C PHE A 189 -0.57 40.68 -1.10
N PRO A 190 0.58 40.79 -1.79
CA PRO A 190 0.65 40.37 -3.19
C PRO A 190 0.15 38.93 -3.27
N LYS A 191 -0.80 38.66 -4.17
CA LYS A 191 -1.42 37.34 -4.35
C LYS A 191 -0.35 36.26 -4.26
N TYR A 192 -0.47 35.39 -3.26
CA TYR A 192 0.32 34.18 -3.21
C TYR A 192 -0.17 33.26 -4.33
N THR A 193 0.38 33.41 -5.53
CA THR A 193 0.28 32.39 -6.56
C THR A 193 1.10 31.21 -6.06
N VAL A 194 0.43 30.19 -5.53
CA VAL A 194 1.06 28.89 -5.29
C VAL A 194 1.40 28.32 -6.66
N GLN A 195 2.56 28.70 -7.19
CA GLN A 195 3.10 28.07 -8.39
C GLN A 195 3.58 26.68 -8.00
N TYR A 196 2.82 25.68 -8.42
CA TYR A 196 3.27 24.30 -8.43
C TYR A 196 4.41 24.20 -9.45
N LYS A 197 5.66 24.12 -9.00
CA LYS A 197 6.72 23.59 -9.85
C LYS A 197 6.41 22.10 -10.04
N LYS A 198 6.04 21.73 -11.27
CA LYS A 198 6.06 20.34 -11.72
C LYS A 198 7.49 19.81 -11.70
#